data_AF-A0A2X3CBA6-F1
#
_entry.id   AF-A0A2X3CBA6-F1
#
_cell.length_a   1.000
_cell.length_b   1.000
_cell.length_c   1.000
_cell.angle_alpha   90.00
_cell.angle_beta   90.00
_cell.angle_gamma   90.00
#
_symmetry.space_group_name_H-M   'P 1'
#
loop_
_entity.id
_entity.type
_entity.pdbx_description
1 polymer ?
#
loop_
_entity_poly.entity_id
_entity_poly.type
_entity_poly.pdbx_seq_one_letter_code
_entity_poly.pdbx_strand_id
1 'polypeptide(L)'
;MDGWRLDVVHMLGEGGGARNNLQHIAGITQAAKQAQPEAFVFGEHFGDARQWLQADAEDAAMNYRGFTFRSGDSSPIPIFSYDPQKIDAQTCMAWMDNYRAGLSHQQQLRMFNQLDSHDTARFNLFLAKT
;
A
#
# COMPACT_ATOMS: atom_id res chain seq x y z
N MET A 1 4.67 19.94 8.98
CA MET A 1 4.70 18.73 8.14
C MET A 1 3.27 18.21 8.10
N ASP A 2 2.75 17.94 6.93
CA ASP A 2 1.33 17.58 6.74
C ASP A 2 1.09 16.07 6.85
N GLY A 3 2.16 15.28 6.97
CA GLY A 3 2.05 13.83 7.06
C GLY A 3 3.38 13.11 7.03
N TRP A 4 3.30 11.79 7.12
CA TRP A 4 4.42 10.86 7.10
C TRP A 4 4.10 9.64 6.26
N ARG A 5 5.06 9.24 5.42
CA ARG A 5 5.06 7.94 4.74
C ARG A 5 5.97 7.00 5.51
N LEU A 6 5.43 5.90 6.02
CA LEU A 6 6.19 4.91 6.79
C LEU A 6 6.80 3.88 5.84
N ASP A 7 8.13 3.88 5.74
CA ASP A 7 8.91 3.00 4.86
C ASP A 7 8.87 1.54 5.33
N VAL A 8 8.63 0.61 4.40
CA VAL A 8 8.54 -0.86 4.63
C VAL A 8 7.88 -1.22 5.98
N VAL A 9 6.76 -0.57 6.30
CA VAL A 9 6.25 -0.51 7.68
C VAL A 9 5.77 -1.86 8.22
N HIS A 10 5.40 -2.78 7.34
CA HIS A 10 5.02 -4.16 7.70
C HIS A 10 6.16 -4.94 8.40
N MET A 11 7.41 -4.47 8.31
CA MET A 11 8.58 -5.08 8.97
C MET A 11 8.87 -4.48 10.35
N LEU A 12 8.25 -3.36 10.73
CA LEU A 12 8.48 -2.71 12.02
C LEU A 12 8.08 -3.64 13.18
N GLY A 13 8.91 -3.80 14.20
CA GLY A 13 8.54 -4.57 15.36
C GLY A 13 9.70 -4.88 16.28
N GLU A 14 9.46 -5.79 17.21
CA GLU A 14 10.40 -6.12 18.28
C GLU A 14 11.04 -7.49 18.11
N GLY A 15 12.28 -7.63 18.59
CA GLY A 15 12.97 -8.92 18.66
C GLY A 15 13.42 -9.46 17.30
N GLY A 16 13.69 -8.59 16.33
CA GLY A 16 14.12 -8.98 14.98
C GLY A 16 13.00 -9.42 14.04
N GLY A 17 11.74 -9.23 14.42
CA GLY A 17 10.58 -9.45 13.56
C GLY A 17 9.47 -8.43 13.80
N ALA A 18 8.33 -8.60 13.14
CA ALA A 18 7.20 -7.67 13.17
C ALA A 18 6.30 -7.81 14.43
N ARG A 19 6.86 -8.22 15.58
CA ARG A 19 6.09 -8.33 16.83
C ARG A 19 5.65 -6.94 17.29
N ASN A 20 4.40 -6.81 17.75
CA ASN A 20 3.77 -5.55 18.17
C ASN A 20 3.69 -4.47 17.07
N ASN A 21 3.83 -4.85 15.80
CA ASN A 21 3.83 -3.91 14.68
C ASN A 21 2.63 -2.94 14.68
N LEU A 22 1.40 -3.47 14.78
CA LEU A 22 0.17 -2.66 14.84
C LEU A 22 0.19 -1.62 15.97
N GLN A 23 0.69 -1.99 17.14
CA GLN A 23 0.78 -1.09 18.28
C GLN A 23 1.76 0.06 18.02
N HIS A 24 2.91 -0.23 17.42
CA HIS A 24 3.89 0.79 17.06
C HIS A 24 3.36 1.76 16.00
N ILE A 25 2.71 1.24 14.96
CA ILE A 25 2.11 2.07 13.90
C ILE A 25 1.01 2.97 14.48
N ALA A 26 0.09 2.41 15.26
CA ALA A 26 -0.96 3.19 15.92
C ALA A 26 -0.38 4.28 16.84
N GLY A 27 0.68 3.97 17.58
CA GLY A 27 1.40 4.93 18.42
C GLY A 27 2.03 6.07 17.62
N ILE A 28 2.65 5.77 16.48
CA ILE A 28 3.20 6.78 15.56
C ILE A 28 2.09 7.69 15.02
N THR A 29 1.00 7.11 14.52
CA THR A 29 -0.15 7.85 14.01
C THR A 29 -0.77 8.76 15.07
N GLN A 30 -0.92 8.24 16.30
CA GLN A 30 -1.41 9.03 17.42
C GLN A 30 -0.47 10.19 17.75
N ALA A 31 0.84 9.96 17.81
CA ALA A 31 1.82 11.00 18.07
C ALA A 31 1.83 12.08 16.97
N ALA A 32 1.72 11.69 15.69
CA ALA A 32 1.60 12.62 14.58
C ALA A 32 0.35 13.50 14.71
N LYS A 33 -0.80 12.89 15.03
CA LYS A 33 -2.08 13.60 15.20
C LYS A 33 -2.12 14.48 16.46
N GLN A 34 -1.38 14.12 17.51
CA GLN A 34 -1.20 14.99 18.68
C GLN A 34 -0.44 16.28 18.34
N ALA A 35 0.57 16.19 17.46
CA ALA A 35 1.33 17.36 17.03
C ALA A 35 0.57 18.21 15.99
N GLN A 36 -0.19 17.57 15.10
CA GLN A 36 -1.04 18.21 14.09
C GLN A 36 -2.26 17.32 13.83
N PRO A 37 -3.48 17.69 14.23
CA PRO A 37 -4.68 16.84 14.05
C PRO A 37 -4.95 16.40 12.61
N GLU A 38 -4.60 17.24 11.64
CA GLU A 38 -4.74 16.98 10.21
C GLU A 38 -3.58 16.17 9.60
N ALA A 39 -2.60 15.72 10.41
CA ALA A 39 -1.49 14.93 9.91
C ALA A 39 -1.99 13.62 9.29
N PHE A 40 -1.51 13.35 8.07
CA PHE A 40 -1.84 12.17 7.29
C PHE A 40 -0.71 11.14 7.34
N VAL A 41 -1.00 9.95 7.86
CA VAL A 41 0.01 8.88 8.01
C VAL A 41 -0.37 7.68 7.15
N PHE A 42 0.56 7.22 6.32
CA PHE A 42 0.34 6.04 5.48
C PHE A 42 1.59 5.19 5.33
N GLY A 43 1.40 3.87 5.30
CA GLY A 43 2.47 2.90 5.27
C GLY A 43 2.76 2.29 3.91
N GLU A 44 4.00 1.86 3.74
CA GLU A 44 4.40 0.95 2.68
C GLU A 44 4.24 -0.52 3.11
N HIS A 45 3.31 -1.20 2.43
CA HIS A 45 3.07 -2.63 2.57
C HIS A 45 3.26 -3.27 1.19
N PHE A 46 4.23 -4.17 1.05
CA PHE A 46 4.35 -4.97 -0.18
C PHE A 46 3.21 -5.99 -0.31
N GLY A 47 2.67 -6.41 0.84
CA GLY A 47 1.52 -7.31 0.93
C GLY A 47 0.18 -6.58 1.02
N ASP A 48 -0.78 -7.26 1.62
CA ASP A 48 -2.13 -6.76 1.82
C ASP A 48 -2.21 -5.87 3.08
N ALA A 49 -2.45 -4.57 2.90
CA ALA A 49 -2.48 -3.59 3.99
C ALA A 49 -3.79 -3.62 4.82
N ARG A 50 -4.79 -4.42 4.44
CA ARG A 50 -6.13 -4.37 5.07
C ARG A 50 -6.12 -4.59 6.58
N GLN A 51 -5.19 -5.40 7.10
CA GLN A 51 -5.06 -5.65 8.53
C GLN A 51 -4.81 -4.35 9.33
N TRP A 52 -4.02 -3.42 8.79
CA TRP A 52 -3.68 -2.15 9.44
C TRP A 52 -4.78 -1.11 9.28
N LEU A 53 -5.34 -1.05 8.08
CA LEU A 53 -6.43 -0.14 7.76
C LEU A 53 -7.66 -0.47 8.59
N GLN A 54 -8.04 -1.74 8.71
CA GLN A 54 -9.20 -2.15 9.53
C GLN A 54 -9.02 -1.90 11.03
N ALA A 55 -7.77 -1.77 11.50
CA ALA A 55 -7.46 -1.42 12.87
C ALA A 55 -7.35 0.10 13.10
N ASP A 56 -7.57 0.91 12.05
CA ASP A 56 -7.34 2.37 12.04
C ASP A 56 -5.94 2.75 12.57
N ALA A 57 -4.95 1.88 12.34
CA ALA A 57 -3.57 2.11 12.78
C ALA A 57 -2.88 3.21 11.95
N GLU A 58 -3.33 3.41 10.71
CA GLU A 58 -2.85 4.40 9.75
C GLU A 58 -4.02 4.91 8.89
N ASP A 59 -3.88 6.09 8.28
CA ASP A 59 -4.96 6.72 7.51
C ASP A 59 -5.14 6.09 6.10
N ALA A 60 -4.06 5.55 5.54
CA ALA A 60 -4.02 4.90 4.24
C ALA A 60 -2.77 4.00 4.10
N ALA A 61 -2.61 3.39 2.91
CA ALA A 61 -1.40 2.67 2.54
C ALA A 61 -1.02 2.96 1.08
N MET A 62 0.24 2.69 0.73
CA MET A 62 0.67 2.60 -0.67
C MET A 62 -0.14 1.52 -1.36
N ASN A 63 -0.92 1.88 -2.39
CA ASN A 63 -1.88 0.97 -3.02
C ASN A 63 -1.23 0.06 -4.05
N TYR A 64 -0.23 -0.69 -3.61
CA TYR A 64 0.43 -1.66 -4.45
C TYR A 64 -0.54 -2.76 -4.87
N ARG A 65 -1.24 -3.39 -3.90
CA ARG A 65 -2.12 -4.54 -4.16
C ARG A 65 -3.46 -4.22 -4.82
N GLY A 66 -3.97 -3.00 -4.71
CA GLY A 66 -5.27 -2.60 -5.25
C GLY A 66 -5.21 -1.69 -6.47
N PHE A 67 -4.02 -1.20 -6.85
CA PHE A 67 -3.86 -0.27 -7.98
C PHE A 67 -2.60 -0.53 -8.82
N THR A 68 -1.44 -0.76 -8.18
CA THR A 68 -0.15 -0.80 -8.91
C THR A 68 0.17 -2.19 -9.48
N PHE A 69 0.05 -3.24 -8.68
CA PHE A 69 0.36 -4.62 -9.05
C PHE A 69 -0.92 -5.38 -9.40
N ARG A 70 -1.09 -5.67 -10.69
CA ARG A 70 -2.22 -6.47 -11.18
C ARG A 70 -2.18 -7.88 -10.59
N SER A 71 -3.36 -8.50 -10.46
CA SER A 71 -3.53 -9.86 -9.95
C SER A 71 -2.65 -10.86 -10.73
N GLY A 72 -1.59 -11.35 -10.08
CA GLY A 72 -0.71 -12.38 -10.62
C GLY A 72 0.78 -12.11 -10.39
N ASP A 73 1.18 -10.93 -9.91
CA ASP A 73 2.55 -10.76 -9.39
C ASP A 73 2.67 -11.51 -8.05
N SER A 74 3.29 -12.68 -8.11
CA SER A 74 3.54 -13.54 -6.94
C SER A 74 4.79 -13.10 -6.17
N SER A 75 5.48 -12.05 -6.61
CA SER A 75 6.69 -11.59 -5.95
C SER A 75 6.35 -10.79 -4.69
N PRO A 76 6.80 -11.22 -3.51
CA PRO A 76 6.69 -10.42 -2.27
C PRO A 76 7.58 -9.17 -2.29
N ILE A 77 8.38 -8.99 -3.35
CA ILE A 77 9.32 -7.89 -3.54
C ILE A 77 9.06 -7.26 -4.93
N PRO A 78 8.70 -5.97 -5.01
CA PRO A 78 8.44 -5.26 -6.28
C PRO A 78 9.58 -5.20 -7.29
N ILE A 79 10.78 -5.61 -6.88
CA ILE A 79 12.04 -5.29 -7.54
C ILE A 79 12.32 -6.19 -8.77
N PHE A 80 11.66 -7.35 -8.94
CA PHE A 80 12.20 -8.39 -9.85
C PHE A 80 11.33 -8.88 -11.00
N SER A 81 10.01 -8.70 -11.02
CA SER A 81 9.20 -9.34 -12.06
C SER A 81 8.82 -8.36 -13.16
N TYR A 82 9.73 -8.15 -14.11
CA TYR A 82 9.39 -7.67 -15.45
C TYR A 82 8.53 -8.73 -16.17
N ASP A 83 7.32 -9.00 -15.69
CA ASP A 83 6.38 -9.92 -16.33
C ASP A 83 5.13 -9.14 -16.77
N PRO A 84 5.06 -8.70 -18.04
CA PRO A 84 3.89 -8.01 -18.55
C PRO A 84 2.69 -8.97 -18.63
N GLN A 85 1.91 -9.01 -17.56
CA GLN A 85 0.63 -9.72 -17.55
C GLN A 85 -0.40 -8.95 -18.37
N LYS A 86 -0.82 -9.57 -19.49
CA LYS A 86 -1.94 -9.08 -20.30
C LYS A 86 -3.24 -9.60 -19.67
N ILE A 87 -3.92 -8.72 -18.94
CA ILE A 87 -5.28 -8.96 -18.47
C ILE A 87 -6.26 -8.11 -19.28
N ASP A 88 -7.47 -8.63 -19.50
CA ASP A 88 -8.53 -7.83 -20.11
C ASP A 88 -9.12 -6.82 -19.09
N ALA A 89 -9.94 -5.89 -19.60
CA ALA A 89 -10.55 -4.86 -18.78
C ALA A 89 -11.47 -5.44 -17.69
N GLN A 90 -12.17 -6.53 -18.00
CA GLN A 90 -13.08 -7.19 -17.06
C GLN A 90 -12.32 -7.76 -15.85
N THR A 91 -11.22 -8.46 -16.09
CA THR A 91 -10.34 -9.02 -15.07
C THR A 91 -9.71 -7.90 -14.25
N CYS A 92 -9.26 -6.82 -14.90
CA CYS A 92 -8.71 -5.65 -14.22
C CYS A 92 -9.72 -5.02 -13.25
N MET A 93 -10.94 -4.79 -13.70
CA MET A 93 -12.00 -4.24 -12.86
C MET A 93 -12.34 -5.19 -11.71
N ALA A 94 -12.52 -6.49 -11.98
CA ALA A 94 -12.84 -7.47 -10.95
C ALA A 94 -11.77 -7.53 -9.86
N TRP A 95 -10.49 -7.44 -10.22
CA TRP A 95 -9.39 -7.39 -9.25
C TRP A 95 -9.42 -6.14 -8.36
N MET A 96 -9.56 -4.95 -8.96
CA MET A 96 -9.68 -3.69 -8.19
C MET A 96 -10.89 -3.74 -7.26
N ASP A 97 -12.01 -4.30 -7.74
CA ASP A 97 -13.27 -4.44 -7.01
C ASP A 97 -13.13 -5.38 -5.81
N ASN A 98 -12.48 -6.51 -6.01
CA ASN A 98 -12.22 -7.47 -4.95
C ASN A 98 -11.34 -6.89 -3.84
N TYR A 99 -10.33 -6.08 -4.19
CA TYR A 99 -9.49 -5.46 -3.18
C TYR A 99 -10.24 -4.36 -2.40
N ARG A 100 -10.90 -3.43 -3.12
CA ARG A 100 -11.63 -2.30 -2.49
C ARG A 100 -12.80 -2.78 -1.62
N ALA A 101 -13.41 -3.92 -1.92
CA ALA A 101 -14.48 -4.50 -1.11
C ALA A 101 -14.07 -4.79 0.35
N GLY A 102 -12.77 -4.96 0.62
CA GLY A 102 -12.25 -5.15 1.97
C GLY A 102 -11.94 -3.87 2.75
N LEU A 103 -12.21 -2.69 2.17
CA LEU A 103 -11.88 -1.39 2.71
C LEU A 103 -13.15 -0.57 2.99
N SER A 104 -13.12 0.25 4.04
CA SER A 104 -14.16 1.24 4.28
C SER A 104 -14.18 2.29 3.17
N HIS A 105 -15.32 2.96 2.97
CA HIS A 105 -15.43 3.99 1.94
C HIS A 105 -14.39 5.12 2.12
N GLN A 106 -14.09 5.49 3.37
CA GLN A 106 -13.07 6.51 3.65
C GLN A 106 -11.66 6.03 3.29
N GLN A 107 -11.32 4.78 3.59
CA GLN A 107 -10.02 4.21 3.22
C GLN A 107 -9.86 4.16 1.71
N GLN A 108 -10.90 3.73 0.96
CA GLN A 108 -10.87 3.69 -0.50
C GLN A 108 -10.52 5.05 -1.13
N LEU A 109 -11.03 6.15 -0.56
CA LEU A 109 -10.78 7.51 -1.06
C LEU A 109 -9.39 8.05 -0.69
N ARG A 110 -8.71 7.46 0.29
CA ARG A 110 -7.44 7.97 0.85
C ARG A 110 -6.22 7.16 0.42
N MET A 111 -6.41 5.98 -0.19
CA MET A 111 -5.33 5.14 -0.68
C MET A 111 -4.37 5.90 -1.61
N PHE A 112 -3.08 5.63 -1.48
CA PHE A 112 -2.05 6.29 -2.29
C PHE A 112 -1.82 5.53 -3.60
N ASN A 113 -2.43 6.01 -4.69
CA ASN A 113 -2.45 5.36 -6.00
C ASN A 113 -1.34 5.90 -6.91
N GLN A 114 -0.25 5.14 -7.07
CA GLN A 114 0.88 5.50 -7.93
C GLN A 114 1.00 4.52 -9.12
N LEU A 115 1.54 5.00 -10.24
CA LEU A 115 1.80 4.15 -11.42
C LEU A 115 3.15 3.43 -11.33
N ASP A 116 4.14 4.05 -10.70
CA ASP A 116 5.44 3.48 -10.38
C ASP A 116 6.00 4.12 -9.10
N SER A 117 7.03 3.51 -8.52
CA SER A 117 7.79 4.05 -7.39
C SER A 117 9.30 3.94 -7.67
N HIS A 118 10.12 4.32 -6.68
CA HIS A 118 11.56 4.16 -6.75
C HIS A 118 12.01 2.69 -6.63
N ASP A 119 11.13 1.80 -6.16
CA ASP A 119 11.36 0.36 -6.00
C ASP A 119 10.80 -0.46 -7.17
N THR A 120 10.15 0.18 -8.15
CA THR A 120 9.53 -0.50 -9.31
C THR A 120 10.12 -0.02 -10.63
N ALA A 121 9.94 -0.83 -11.68
CA ALA A 121 10.17 -0.36 -13.04
C ALA A 121 9.25 0.84 -13.37
N ARG A 122 9.75 1.76 -14.21
CA ARG A 122 9.00 2.95 -14.63
C ARG A 122 7.83 2.59 -15.53
N PHE A 123 6.70 3.27 -15.35
CA PHE A 123 5.47 3.01 -16.09
C PHE A 123 5.64 3.14 -17.61
N ASN A 124 6.42 4.13 -18.05
CA ASN A 124 6.69 4.36 -19.48
C ASN A 124 7.40 3.18 -20.18
N LEU A 125 8.10 2.31 -19.43
CA LEU A 125 8.71 1.11 -19.98
C LEU A 125 7.65 0.12 -20.51
N PHE A 126 6.43 0.15 -19.95
CA PHE A 126 5.33 -0.70 -20.40
C PHE A 126 4.62 -0.14 -21.64
N LEU A 127 4.61 1.18 -21.83
CA LEU A 127 3.98 1.84 -23.00
C LEU A 127 4.81 1.70 -24.28
N ALA A 128 6.14 1.69 -24.17
CA ALA A 128 7.04 1.57 -25.32
C ALA A 128 7.01 0.18 -26.01
N LYS A 129 6.17 -0.75 -25.51
CA LYS A 129 6.07 -2.14 -25.99
C LYS A 129 4.68 -2.52 -26.51
N THR A 130 3.78 -1.56 -26.63
CA THR A 130 2.48 -1.67 -27.34
C THR A 130 2.56 -0.97 -28.68
#